data_AF-X1L832-F1
#
_entry.id   AF-X1L832-F1
#
_cell.length_a   1.000
_cell.length_b   1.000
_cell.length_c   1.000
_cell.angle_alpha   90.00
_cell.angle_beta   90.00
_cell.angle_gamma   90.00
#
_symmetry.space_group_name_H-M   'P 1'
#
loop_
_entity.id
_entity.type
_entity.pdbx_description
1 polymer ?
#
loop_
_entity_poly.entity_id
_entity_poly.type
_entity_poly.pdbx_seq_one_letter_code
_entity_poly.pdbx_strand_id
1 'polypeptide(L)' 'KDILASGQNKYYFKVAINANKIEIRKAVEELFKVKVIKCDTIKVKGKRKSWGRKSGKRPDWKKAILTLKEGDKITIFEGA' A
#
# COMPACT_ATOMS: atom_id res chain seq x y z
N LYS A 1 -5.42 3.16 7.62
CA LYS A 1 -4.21 3.39 8.45
C LYS A 1 -3.46 2.07 8.52
N ASP A 2 -2.17 2.04 8.16
CA ASP A 2 -1.16 1.01 8.48
C ASP A 2 0.11 1.30 7.63
N ILE A 3 1.01 2.16 8.12
CA ILE A 3 2.35 2.38 7.55
C ILE A 3 3.37 2.10 8.66
N LEU A 4 4.23 1.12 8.42
CA LEU A 4 5.34 0.72 9.30
C LEU A 4 6.66 1.12 8.64
N ALA A 5 7.19 2.29 8.99
CA ALA A 5 8.48 2.75 8.48
C ALA A 5 9.62 2.12 9.29
N SER A 6 10.25 1.07 8.77
CA SER A 6 11.51 0.53 9.31
C SER A 6 12.68 1.24 8.63
N GLY A 7 12.95 2.51 8.99
CA GLY A 7 14.19 3.25 8.66
C GLY A 7 14.57 3.46 7.18
N GLN A 8 13.85 2.84 6.25
CA GLN A 8 14.07 2.90 4.80
C GLN A 8 12.90 3.65 4.18
N ASN A 9 13.13 4.49 3.16
CA ASN A 9 12.12 5.33 2.49
C ASN A 9 11.08 4.49 1.72
N LYS A 10 10.36 3.62 2.44
CA LYS A 10 9.47 2.58 1.96
C LYS A 10 8.09 2.81 2.54
N TYR A 11 7.11 2.96 1.65
CA TYR A 11 5.72 3.20 2.00
C TYR A 11 4.84 2.03 1.59
N TYR A 12 3.77 1.81 2.38
CA TYR A 12 2.81 0.74 2.15
C TYR A 12 1.46 1.33 1.76
N PHE A 13 0.93 0.89 0.62
CA PHE A 13 -0.38 1.30 0.14
C PHE A 13 -1.31 0.09 0.03
N LYS A 14 -2.57 0.29 0.43
CA LYS A 14 -3.64 -0.65 0.12
C LYS A 14 -4.19 -0.30 -1.26
N VAL A 15 -3.99 -1.21 -2.21
CA VAL A 15 -4.41 -1.02 -3.61
C VAL A 15 -5.40 -2.10 -4.03
N ALA A 16 -6.09 -1.85 -5.15
CA ALA A 16 -7.00 -2.80 -5.76
C ALA A 16 -6.25 -4.06 -6.21
N ILE A 17 -6.92 -5.22 -6.14
CA ILE A 17 -6.32 -6.51 -6.54
C ILE A 17 -5.94 -6.54 -8.02
N ASN A 18 -6.69 -5.83 -8.87
CA ASN A 18 -6.48 -5.86 -10.31
C ASN A 18 -5.42 -4.85 -10.79
N ALA A 19 -4.93 -3.96 -9.91
CA ALA A 19 -3.99 -2.92 -10.30
C ALA A 19 -2.60 -3.48 -10.68
N ASN A 20 -2.05 -3.02 -11.80
CA ASN A 20 -0.71 -3.38 -12.23
C ASN A 20 0.37 -2.53 -11.54
N LYS A 21 1.59 -3.05 -11.40
CA LYS A 21 2.72 -2.32 -10.80
C LYS A 21 3.02 -1.00 -11.52
N ILE A 22 2.89 -0.99 -12.85
CA ILE A 22 3.13 0.20 -13.68
C ILE A 22 2.13 1.30 -13.36
N GLU A 23 0.84 0.94 -13.27
CA GLU A 23 -0.25 1.87 -12.95
C GLU A 23 -0.09 2.42 -11.53
N ILE A 24 0.20 1.55 -10.55
CA ILE A 24 0.42 1.97 -9.16
C ILE A 24 1.57 2.97 -9.08
N ARG A 25 2.66 2.73 -9.82
CA ARG A 25 3.81 3.64 -9.85
C ARG A 25 3.42 5.00 -10.42
N LYS A 26 2.79 5.04 -11.60
CA LYS A 26 2.36 6.28 -12.24
C LYS A 26 1.40 7.07 -11.36
N ALA A 27 0.37 6.41 -10.82
CA ALA A 27 -0.61 7.06 -9.95
C ALA A 27 0.03 7.69 -8.71
N VAL A 28 1.02 7.03 -8.09
CA VAL A 28 1.71 7.58 -6.91
C VAL A 28 2.66 8.71 -7.30
N GLU A 29 3.38 8.59 -8.42
CA GLU A 29 4.23 9.67 -8.94
C GLU A 29 3.39 10.92 -9.28
N GLU A 30 2.19 10.75 -9.86
CA GLU A 30 1.29 11.85 -10.22
C GLU A 30 0.62 12.49 -9.00
N LEU A 31 0.04 11.69 -8.09
CA LEU A 31 -0.72 12.19 -6.94
C LEU A 31 0.17 12.88 -5.91
N PHE A 32 1.37 12.35 -5.69
CA PHE A 32 2.26 12.83 -4.63
C PHE A 32 3.47 13.61 -5.16
N LYS A 33 3.64 13.71 -6.49
CA LYS A 33 4.77 14.39 -7.15
C LYS A 33 6.15 13.93 -6.63
N VAL A 34 6.25 12.64 -6.27
CA VAL A 34 7.49 12.01 -5.78
C VAL A 34 8.05 11.07 -6.84
N LYS A 35 9.34 10.72 -6.74
CA LYS A 35 9.92 9.67 -7.59
C LYS A 35 9.97 8.32 -6.90
N VAL A 36 9.31 7.34 -7.50
CA VAL A 36 9.37 5.95 -7.03
C VAL A 36 10.55 5.25 -7.70
N ILE A 37 11.40 4.58 -6.93
CA ILE A 37 12.52 3.75 -7.44
C ILE A 37 12.02 2.33 -7.73
N LYS A 38 11.32 1.74 -6.75
CA LYS A 38 10.91 0.34 -6.79
C LYS A 38 9.46 0.16 -6.35
N CYS A 39 8.74 -0.74 -7.02
CA CYS A 39 7.39 -1.16 -6.66
C CYS A 39 7.33 -2.68 -6.50
N ASP A 40 7.03 -3.11 -5.28
CA ASP A 40 6.74 -4.50 -4.93
C ASP A 40 5.27 -4.62 -4.53
N THR A 41 4.64 -5.76 -4.85
CA THR A 41 3.21 -5.96 -4.58
C THR A 41 2.97 -7.35 -4.04
N ILE A 42 2.09 -7.47 -3.05
CA ILE A 42 1.73 -8.73 -2.41
C ILE A 42 0.21 -8.80 -2.30
N LYS A 43 -0.39 -9.93 -2.68
CA LYS A 43 -1.83 -10.17 -2.43
C LYS A 43 -2.02 -10.63 -0.99
N VAL A 44 -2.74 -9.85 -0.21
CA VAL A 44 -3.07 -10.15 1.18
C VAL A 44 -4.44 -10.82 1.22
N LYS A 45 -4.47 -12.09 1.66
CA LYS A 45 -5.72 -12.81 1.86
C LYS A 45 -6.44 -12.25 3.09
N GLY A 46 -7.70 -11.89 2.93
CA GLY A 46 -8.56 -11.45 4.01
C GLY A 46 -8.80 -12.56 5.02
N LYS A 47 -8.72 -12.21 6.30
CA LYS A 47 -8.94 -13.14 7.41
C LYS A 47 -10.39 -13.64 7.40
N ARG A 48 -10.58 -14.95 7.53
CA ARG A 48 -11.88 -15.55 7.83
C ARG A 48 -12.28 -15.12 9.25
N LYS A 49 -13.48 -14.58 9.41
CA LYS A 49 -14.02 -14.13 10.69
C LYS A 49 -15.40 -14.74 10.85
N SER A 50 -15.67 -15.29 12.03
CA SER A 50 -17.00 -15.76 12.40
C SER A 50 -17.64 -14.77 13.35
N TRP A 51 -18.94 -14.55 13.20
CA TRP A 51 -19.79 -13.82 14.13
C TRP A 51 -21.00 -14.68 14.45
N GLY A 52 -20.99 -15.31 15.63
CA GLY A 52 -22.03 -16.27 16.05
C GLY A 52 -22.23 -17.38 15.02
N ARG A 53 -23.45 -17.47 14.47
CA ARG A 53 -23.85 -18.45 13.44
C ARG A 53 -23.35 -18.12 12.03
N LYS A 54 -22.92 -16.88 11.75
CA LYS A 54 -22.50 -16.46 10.41
C LYS A 54 -20.98 -16.49 10.29
N SER A 55 -20.48 -17.28 9.35
CA SER A 55 -19.07 -17.26 8.94
C SER A 55 -18.91 -16.38 7.70
N GLY A 56 -17.86 -15.55 7.69
CA GLY A 56 -17.56 -14.67 6.57
C GLY A 56 -16.05 -14.50 6.37
N LYS A 57 -15.67 -13.86 5.27
CA LYS A 57 -14.28 -13.53 4.97
C LYS A 57 -14.16 -12.03 4.73
N ARG A 58 -13.15 -11.40 5.32
CA ARG A 58 -12.79 -10.03 4.94
C ARG A 58 -12.38 -9.98 3.47
N PRO A 59 -12.62 -8.87 2.75
CA PRO A 59 -12.19 -8.75 1.37
C PRO A 59 -10.66 -8.90 1.27
N ASP A 60 -10.23 -9.63 0.25
CA ASP A 60 -8.83 -9.68 -0.14
C ASP A 60 -8.41 -8.29 -0.64
N TRP A 61 -7.14 -7.95 -0.45
CA TRP A 61 -6.58 -6.70 -0.96
C TRP A 61 -5.15 -6.90 -1.41
N LYS A 62 -4.61 -5.95 -2.16
CA LYS A 62 -3.21 -5.97 -2.59
C LYS A 62 -2.44 -4.92 -1.80
N LYS A 63 -1.36 -5.33 -1.15
CA LYS A 63 -0.41 -4.43 -0.48
C LYS A 63 0.65 -4.05 -1.52
N ALA A 64 0.80 -2.76 -1.81
CA ALA A 64 1.90 -2.23 -2.58
C ALA A 64 2.96 -1.68 -1.63
N ILE A 65 4.21 -2.03 -1.85
CA ILE A 65 5.40 -1.57 -1.14
C ILE A 65 6.19 -0.73 -2.13
N LEU A 66 6.32 0.57 -1.84
CA LEU A 66 6.96 1.53 -2.73
C LEU A 66 8.22 2.07 -2.06
N THR A 67 9.35 1.95 -2.74
CA THR A 67 10.59 2.62 -2.33
C THR A 67 10.68 3.95 -3.08
N LEU A 68 10.70 5.06 -2.34
CA LEU A 68 10.90 6.40 -2.90
C LEU A 68 12.38 6.75 -3.00
N LYS A 69 12.69 7.77 -3.80
CA LYS A 69 14.02 8.36 -3.86
C LYS A 69 14.40 9.02 -2.54
N GLU A 70 15.67 8.96 -2.18
CA GLU A 70 16.20 9.66 -1.01
C GLU A 70 15.91 11.17 -1.12
N GLY A 71 15.25 11.73 -0.11
CA GLY A 71 14.82 13.14 -0.09
C GLY A 71 13.33 13.36 -0.35
N ASP A 72 12.66 12.47 -1.08
CA ASP A 72 11.22 12.57 -1.31
C ASP A 72 10.46 12.04 -0.09
N LYS A 73 9.66 12.91 0.54
CA LYS A 73 8.77 12.59 1.65
C LYS A 73 7.34 12.90 1.28
N ILE A 74 6.42 12.00 1.64
CA ILE A 74 4.99 12.25 1.45
C ILE A 74 4.45 12.98 2.69
N THR A 75 4.16 14.27 2.54
CA THR A 75 3.76 15.19 3.64
C THR A 75 2.40 14.86 4.27
N ILE A 76 1.52 14.15 3.56
CA ILE A 76 0.17 13.79 4.02
C ILE A 76 0.18 12.79 5.20
N PHE A 77 1.33 12.17 5.50
CA PHE A 77 1.43 11.08 6.48
C PHE A 77 2.09 11.46 7.82
N GLU A 78 2.50 12.71 8.03
CA GLU A 78 3.19 13.16 9.26
C GLU A 78 2.23 13.62 10.38
N GLY A 79 0.91 13.58 10.18
CA GLY A 79 -0.08 14.04 11.16
C GLY A 79 -1.31 13.16 11.34
N ALA A 80 -1.16 11.92 11.82
CA ALA A 80 -2.32 11.08 12.21
C ALA A 80 -2.00 9.88 13.12
#